data_AF-A0A0D2FID4-F1
#
_entry.id   AF-A0A0D2FID4-F1
#
_cell.length_a   1.000
_cell.length_b   1.000
_cell.length_c   1.000
_cell.angle_alpha   90.00
_cell.angle_beta   90.00
_cell.angle_gamma   90.00
#
_symmetry.space_group_name_H-M   'P 1'
#
loop_
_entity.id
_entity.type
_entity.pdbx_description
1 polymer ?
#
loop_
_entity_poly.entity_id
_entity_poly.type
_entity_poly.pdbx_seq_one_letter_code
_entity_poly.pdbx_strand_id
1 'polypeptide(L)'
;MFRKASGGTGFSWNRLITNAIPNFANDNPSRDADLTPTEKDILWTYQISGAQTGERSPMTLDAGSALKAGITTSDKISARIHKALVKNGILDPTNPLGIDTTRVTPKFAHQLSFISVAGQRKTIGMLFFWEEEVIRWRLLDQEEAEINSAMEAEGVSEQAKAELRVRLESTRMRRAMRPSERPVEVEGGDGNAQQEQAEGPPQYA
;
A
#
# COMPACT_ATOMS: atom_id res chain seq x y z
N MET A 1 -17.75 3.59 -4.10
CA MET A 1 -17.38 3.35 -5.52
C MET A 1 -17.11 4.68 -6.21
N PHE A 2 -16.12 4.73 -7.10
CA PHE A 2 -15.84 5.88 -7.96
C PHE A 2 -15.46 5.41 -9.36
N ARG A 3 -15.66 6.24 -10.38
CA ARG A 3 -15.17 5.94 -11.73
C ARG A 3 -13.70 6.35 -11.85
N LYS A 4 -12.84 5.41 -12.24
CA LYS A 4 -11.45 5.67 -12.64
C LYS A 4 -11.45 6.43 -13.98
N ALA A 5 -10.38 7.19 -14.26
CA ALA A 5 -10.21 7.85 -15.55
C ALA A 5 -10.18 6.86 -16.74
N SER A 6 -9.88 5.59 -16.47
CA SER A 6 -9.93 4.47 -17.42
C SER A 6 -11.33 3.86 -17.62
N GLY A 7 -12.38 4.40 -17.01
CA GLY A 7 -13.77 3.94 -17.18
C GLY A 7 -14.22 2.82 -16.23
N GLY A 8 -13.32 2.18 -15.50
CA GLY A 8 -13.65 1.15 -14.50
C GLY A 8 -14.19 1.72 -13.18
N THR A 9 -14.96 0.91 -12.44
CA THR A 9 -15.36 1.23 -11.05
C THR A 9 -14.24 0.88 -10.07
N GLY A 10 -13.71 1.86 -9.36
CA GLY A 10 -12.79 1.69 -8.24
C GLY A 10 -13.52 1.67 -6.90
N PHE A 11 -13.06 0.82 -5.98
CA PHE A 11 -13.41 0.89 -4.58
C PHE A 11 -12.40 1.76 -3.84
N SER A 12 -12.85 2.61 -2.91
CA SER A 12 -12.00 3.44 -2.06
C SER A 12 -12.58 3.40 -0.65
N TRP A 13 -11.87 2.71 0.26
CA TRP A 13 -12.18 2.70 1.69
C TRP A 13 -12.20 4.13 2.27
N ASN A 14 -11.36 5.01 1.75
CA ASN A 14 -11.35 6.42 2.08
C ASN A 14 -12.65 7.15 1.72
N ARG A 15 -13.24 6.90 0.54
CA ARG A 15 -14.54 7.49 0.18
C ARG A 15 -15.68 6.96 1.06
N LEU A 16 -15.62 5.69 1.47
CA LEU A 16 -16.58 5.11 2.42
C LEU A 16 -16.51 5.84 3.77
N ILE A 17 -15.30 6.07 4.31
CA ILE A 17 -15.10 6.75 5.60
C ILE A 17 -15.35 8.25 5.51
N THR A 18 -14.99 8.89 4.40
CA THR A 18 -15.28 10.31 4.14
C THR A 18 -16.78 10.57 4.18
N ASN A 19 -17.60 9.63 3.69
CA ASN A 19 -19.05 9.71 3.77
C ASN A 19 -19.60 9.33 5.17
N ALA A 20 -18.87 8.51 5.93
CA ALA A 20 -19.31 8.03 7.26
C ALA A 20 -18.92 8.96 8.42
N ILE A 21 -17.92 9.84 8.23
CA ILE A 21 -17.49 10.82 9.23
C ILE A 21 -18.07 12.20 8.86
N PRO A 22 -19.02 12.75 9.64
CA PRO A 22 -19.78 13.95 9.28
C PRO A 22 -18.94 15.18 8.91
N ASN A 23 -17.76 15.31 9.50
CA ASN A 23 -16.84 16.44 9.25
C ASN A 23 -15.91 16.22 8.04
N PHE A 24 -15.94 15.05 7.40
CA PHE A 24 -15.06 14.70 6.28
C PHE A 24 -15.76 14.74 4.93
N ALA A 25 -17.09 14.80 4.86
CA ALA A 25 -17.84 15.02 3.62
C ALA A 25 -17.25 16.23 2.88
N ASN A 26 -16.71 15.99 1.68
CA ASN A 26 -15.89 16.96 0.96
C ASN A 26 -16.63 17.47 -0.29
N ASP A 27 -16.80 18.78 -0.40
CA ASP A 27 -17.39 19.45 -1.56
C ASP A 27 -16.41 19.63 -2.73
N ASN A 28 -15.11 19.28 -2.58
CA ASN A 28 -14.12 19.45 -3.64
C ASN A 28 -13.25 18.19 -3.89
N PRO A 29 -13.54 17.40 -4.96
CA PRO A 29 -12.83 16.17 -5.30
C PRO A 29 -11.40 16.39 -5.85
N SER A 30 -10.94 17.62 -6.07
CA SER A 30 -9.59 17.91 -6.58
C SER A 30 -8.51 18.04 -5.49
N ARG A 31 -8.90 18.14 -4.21
CA ARG A 31 -7.96 18.15 -3.05
C ARG A 31 -7.98 16.79 -2.36
N ASP A 32 -7.66 15.77 -3.15
CA ASP A 32 -7.76 14.36 -2.76
C ASP A 32 -7.10 14.09 -1.40
N ALA A 33 -7.86 13.35 -0.58
CA ALA A 33 -7.47 12.85 0.72
C ALA A 33 -6.43 11.71 0.65
N ASP A 34 -6.10 11.27 -0.56
CA ASP A 34 -5.24 10.13 -0.81
C ASP A 34 -3.77 10.57 -0.91
N LEU A 35 -2.88 9.68 -0.49
CA LEU A 35 -1.45 9.82 -0.78
C LEU A 35 -1.24 9.84 -2.29
N THR A 36 -0.47 10.81 -2.77
CA THR A 36 0.00 10.80 -4.16
C THR A 36 0.90 9.58 -4.40
N PRO A 37 1.05 9.11 -5.66
CA PRO A 37 1.97 8.00 -5.98
C PRO A 37 3.39 8.24 -5.44
N THR A 38 3.90 9.47 -5.58
CA THR A 38 5.21 9.86 -5.06
C THR A 38 5.30 9.74 -3.54
N GLU A 39 4.25 10.16 -2.81
CA GLU A 39 4.24 10.05 -1.34
C GLU A 39 4.13 8.59 -0.87
N LYS A 40 3.40 7.74 -1.60
CA LYS A 40 3.36 6.30 -1.35
C LYS A 40 4.76 5.69 -1.50
N ASP A 41 5.48 6.04 -2.56
CA ASP A 41 6.85 5.55 -2.79
C ASP A 41 7.83 6.03 -1.72
N ILE A 42 7.75 7.30 -1.33
CA ILE A 42 8.61 7.87 -0.28
C ILE A 42 8.36 7.17 1.06
N LEU A 43 7.09 7.00 1.44
CA LEU A 43 6.71 6.28 2.65
C LEU A 43 7.20 4.84 2.58
N TRP A 44 6.93 4.13 1.48
CA TRP A 44 7.37 2.75 1.29
C TRP A 44 8.89 2.63 1.44
N THR A 45 9.65 3.45 0.71
CA THR A 45 11.13 3.43 0.74
C THR A 45 11.66 3.67 2.15
N TYR A 46 11.08 4.62 2.88
CA TYR A 46 11.45 4.91 4.26
C TYR A 46 11.23 3.70 5.19
N GLN A 47 10.13 2.98 5.01
CA GLN A 47 9.79 1.81 5.82
C GLN A 47 10.71 0.64 5.51
N ILE A 48 11.00 0.39 4.23
CA ILE A 48 11.88 -0.71 3.82
C ILE A 48 13.31 -0.45 4.30
N SER A 49 13.81 0.77 4.10
CA SER A 49 15.19 1.12 4.46
C SER A 49 15.43 0.97 5.96
N GLY A 50 14.45 1.36 6.79
CA GLY A 50 14.54 1.22 8.25
C GLY A 50 14.54 -0.23 8.73
N ALA A 51 14.01 -1.17 7.95
CA ALA A 51 14.12 -2.59 8.28
C ALA A 51 15.42 -3.22 7.82
N GLN A 52 15.98 -2.76 6.70
CA GLN A 52 17.28 -3.24 6.23
C GLN A 52 18.41 -2.88 7.20
N THR A 53 18.29 -1.77 7.94
CA THR A 53 19.23 -1.40 9.00
C THR A 53 19.01 -2.18 10.31
N GLY A 54 18.01 -3.07 10.37
CA GLY A 54 17.69 -3.90 11.54
C GLY A 54 17.04 -3.12 12.69
N GLU A 55 16.70 -1.85 12.49
CA GLU A 55 16.17 -0.99 13.55
C GLU A 55 14.71 -1.28 13.87
N ARG A 56 13.93 -1.78 12.88
CA ARG A 56 12.49 -2.02 13.04
C ARG A 56 11.92 -3.01 12.03
N SER A 57 10.77 -3.59 12.36
CA SER A 57 9.99 -4.35 11.38
C SER A 57 9.53 -3.42 10.25
N PRO A 58 9.68 -3.81 8.98
CA PRO A 58 9.22 -2.98 7.89
C PRO A 58 7.70 -2.98 7.77
N MET A 59 6.98 -3.74 8.61
CA MET A 59 5.51 -3.74 8.63
C MET A 59 4.93 -2.66 9.55
N THR A 60 5.76 -2.01 10.37
CA THR A 60 5.28 -1.08 11.41
C THR A 60 5.52 0.37 11.04
N LEU A 61 4.44 1.18 11.03
CA LEU A 61 4.54 2.64 11.01
C LEU A 61 5.18 3.14 12.32
N ASP A 62 5.88 4.25 12.22
CA ASP A 62 6.67 4.85 13.30
C ASP A 62 6.43 6.37 13.43
N ALA A 63 7.23 7.02 14.28
CA ALA A 63 7.16 8.45 14.52
C ALA A 63 7.49 9.33 13.30
N GLY A 64 8.25 8.82 12.31
CA GLY A 64 8.63 9.54 11.09
C GLY A 64 7.65 9.34 9.92
N SER A 65 6.76 8.37 10.03
CA SER A 65 5.88 7.93 8.93
C SER A 65 4.99 9.04 8.40
N ALA A 66 4.38 9.84 9.28
CA ALA A 66 3.47 10.91 8.87
C ALA A 66 4.21 12.08 8.18
N LEU A 67 5.47 12.32 8.54
CA LEU A 67 6.35 13.26 7.84
C LEU A 67 6.60 12.78 6.40
N LYS A 68 6.99 11.51 6.24
CA LYS A 68 7.31 10.92 4.92
C LYS A 68 6.10 10.77 4.02
N ALA A 69 4.93 10.56 4.61
CA ALA A 69 3.63 10.58 3.95
C ALA A 69 3.16 11.99 3.54
N GLY A 70 3.92 13.05 3.84
CA GLY A 70 3.53 14.43 3.50
C GLY A 70 2.26 14.90 4.23
N ILE A 71 1.96 14.34 5.41
CA ILE A 71 0.83 14.76 6.26
C ILE A 71 1.21 16.02 7.04
N THR A 72 2.47 16.11 7.44
CA THR A 72 3.03 17.25 8.17
C THR A 72 4.47 17.49 7.74
N THR A 73 4.96 18.71 7.93
CA THR A 73 6.37 19.08 7.75
C THR A 73 7.14 19.11 9.07
N SER A 74 6.50 18.78 10.20
CA SER A 74 7.09 18.85 11.54
C SER A 74 7.25 17.45 12.15
N ASP A 75 8.48 17.07 12.48
CA ASP A 75 8.78 15.82 13.20
C ASP A 75 8.02 15.71 14.51
N LYS A 76 7.89 16.81 15.26
CA LYS A 76 7.14 16.85 16.52
C LYS A 76 5.66 16.52 16.31
N ILE A 77 5.07 17.02 15.22
CA ILE A 77 3.67 16.69 14.87
C ILE A 77 3.57 15.24 14.41
N SER A 78 4.52 14.76 13.59
CA SER A 78 4.57 13.37 13.13
C SER A 78 4.63 12.37 14.29
N ALA A 79 5.53 12.61 15.26
CA ALA A 79 5.63 11.82 16.48
C ALA A 79 4.35 11.88 17.33
N ARG A 80 3.69 13.05 17.38
CA ARG A 80 2.41 13.21 18.09
C ARG A 80 1.28 12.45 17.41
N ILE A 81 1.24 12.43 16.06
CA ILE A 81 0.30 11.60 15.30
C ILE A 81 0.54 10.13 15.64
N HIS A 82 1.77 9.63 15.53
CA HIS A 82 2.11 8.25 15.87
C HIS A 82 1.67 7.88 17.30
N LYS A 83 2.01 8.72 18.29
CA LYS A 83 1.59 8.51 19.68
C LYS A 83 0.06 8.45 19.84
N ALA A 84 -0.67 9.31 19.11
CA ALA A 84 -2.13 9.28 19.12
C ALA A 84 -2.67 8.00 18.48
N LEU A 85 -2.11 7.54 17.36
CA LEU A 85 -2.53 6.29 16.71
C LEU A 85 -2.29 5.06 17.60
N VAL A 86 -1.13 4.98 18.26
CA VAL A 86 -0.82 3.92 19.23
C VAL A 86 -1.77 3.97 20.43
N LYS A 87 -1.99 5.17 21.00
CA LYS A 87 -2.90 5.34 22.15
C LYS A 87 -4.32 4.87 21.85
N ASN A 88 -4.79 5.01 20.61
CA ASN A 88 -6.13 4.60 20.20
C ASN A 88 -6.17 3.16 19.62
N GLY A 89 -5.05 2.42 19.70
CA GLY A 89 -4.94 1.03 19.26
C GLY A 89 -4.92 0.84 17.74
N ILE A 90 -4.86 1.91 16.95
CA ILE A 90 -4.81 1.82 15.48
C ILE A 90 -3.45 1.29 15.02
N LEU A 91 -2.39 1.69 15.73
CA LEU A 91 -1.06 1.09 15.59
C LEU A 91 -0.80 0.25 16.83
N ASP A 92 -0.48 -1.01 16.63
CA ASP A 92 -0.20 -1.94 17.70
C ASP A 92 0.96 -2.84 17.30
N PRO A 93 2.14 -2.70 17.93
CA PRO A 93 3.31 -3.52 17.60
C PRO A 93 3.11 -5.00 17.95
N THR A 94 2.11 -5.34 18.77
CA THR A 94 1.77 -6.73 19.10
C THR A 94 0.83 -7.35 18.07
N ASN A 95 0.13 -6.54 17.27
CA ASN A 95 -0.68 -7.02 16.17
C ASN A 95 0.24 -7.55 15.06
N PRO A 96 -0.02 -8.75 14.51
CA PRO A 96 0.75 -9.28 13.39
C PRO A 96 0.85 -8.31 12.19
N LEU A 97 -0.19 -7.50 11.91
CA LEU A 97 -0.18 -6.50 10.84
C LEU A 97 0.49 -5.17 11.27
N GLY A 98 0.70 -4.94 12.56
CA GLY A 98 1.16 -3.64 13.08
C GLY A 98 0.13 -2.51 13.03
N ILE A 99 -0.96 -2.71 12.28
CA ILE A 99 -2.02 -1.74 12.01
C ILE A 99 -3.39 -2.41 12.06
N ASP A 100 -4.38 -1.69 12.57
CA ASP A 100 -5.79 -2.11 12.65
C ASP A 100 -6.69 -0.94 12.24
N THR A 101 -7.04 -0.87 10.95
CA THR A 101 -7.89 0.22 10.43
C THR A 101 -9.33 0.13 10.90
N THR A 102 -9.78 -1.02 11.45
CA THR A 102 -11.14 -1.17 12.00
C THR A 102 -11.37 -0.29 13.22
N ARG A 103 -10.29 0.18 13.87
CA ARG A 103 -10.30 1.11 14.99
C ARG A 103 -10.40 2.58 14.59
N VAL A 104 -10.43 2.88 13.28
CA VAL A 104 -10.75 4.22 12.80
C VAL A 104 -12.24 4.47 12.99
N THR A 105 -12.57 5.15 14.10
CA THR A 105 -13.96 5.49 14.48
C THR A 105 -14.33 6.92 14.09
N PRO A 106 -15.61 7.33 14.16
CA PRO A 106 -16.00 8.73 13.99
C PRO A 106 -15.31 9.71 14.95
N LYS A 107 -14.78 9.23 16.08
CA LYS A 107 -13.99 10.05 17.03
C LYS A 107 -12.57 10.37 16.53
N PHE A 108 -12.13 9.78 15.42
CA PHE A 108 -10.79 9.98 14.86
C PHE A 108 -10.45 11.46 14.62
N ALA A 109 -11.41 12.24 14.12
CA ALA A 109 -11.24 13.68 13.92
C ALA A 109 -10.91 14.43 15.23
N HIS A 110 -11.50 14.01 16.36
CA HIS A 110 -11.19 14.58 17.67
C HIS A 110 -9.83 14.11 18.20
N GLN A 111 -9.49 12.83 17.97
CA GLN A 111 -8.22 12.24 18.38
C GLN A 111 -7.01 12.94 17.72
N LEU A 112 -7.18 13.39 16.47
CA LEU A 112 -6.19 14.14 15.70
C LEU A 112 -6.57 15.61 15.47
N SER A 113 -7.31 16.20 16.41
CA SER A 113 -7.77 17.61 16.33
C SER A 113 -6.63 18.65 16.27
N PHE A 114 -5.39 18.25 16.56
CA PHE A 114 -4.21 19.11 16.50
C PHE A 114 -3.56 19.20 15.10
N ILE A 115 -4.11 18.52 14.10
CA ILE A 115 -3.75 18.68 12.68
C ILE A 115 -4.97 19.13 11.88
N SER A 116 -4.73 19.69 10.69
CA SER A 116 -5.79 20.15 9.80
C SER A 116 -6.68 18.98 9.35
N VAL A 117 -7.94 19.26 8.98
CA VAL A 117 -8.86 18.24 8.45
C VAL A 117 -8.26 17.53 7.23
N ALA A 118 -7.53 18.26 6.37
CA ALA A 118 -6.81 17.67 5.25
C ALA A 118 -5.72 16.67 5.73
N GLY A 119 -4.96 17.02 6.77
CA GLY A 119 -4.00 16.12 7.39
C GLY A 119 -4.66 14.91 8.04
N GLN A 120 -5.83 15.07 8.68
CA GLN A 120 -6.58 13.96 9.25
C GLN A 120 -7.00 12.96 8.16
N ARG A 121 -7.61 13.45 7.07
CA ARG A 121 -8.01 12.63 5.93
C ARG A 121 -6.81 11.91 5.30
N LYS A 122 -5.70 12.63 5.09
CA LYS A 122 -4.46 12.04 4.56
C LYS A 122 -3.83 11.01 5.50
N THR A 123 -3.99 11.18 6.81
CA THR A 123 -3.59 10.16 7.79
C THR A 123 -4.39 8.88 7.60
N ILE A 124 -5.70 8.96 7.36
CA ILE A 124 -6.52 7.78 7.07
C ILE A 124 -6.04 7.12 5.77
N GLY A 125 -5.82 7.90 4.71
CA GLY A 125 -5.27 7.36 3.46
C GLY A 125 -3.93 6.64 3.64
N MET A 126 -3.06 7.19 4.49
CA MET A 126 -1.81 6.53 4.87
C MET A 126 -2.04 5.21 5.59
N LEU A 127 -2.96 5.16 6.55
CA LEU A 127 -3.26 3.95 7.31
C LEU A 127 -3.77 2.82 6.40
N PHE A 128 -4.76 3.11 5.54
CA PHE A 128 -5.29 2.10 4.62
C PHE A 128 -4.26 1.63 3.60
N PHE A 129 -3.53 2.56 2.99
CA PHE A 129 -2.44 2.21 2.08
C PHE A 129 -1.43 1.28 2.76
N TRP A 130 -1.06 1.58 4.00
CA TRP A 130 -0.07 0.78 4.70
C TRP A 130 -0.59 -0.60 5.11
N GLU A 131 -1.85 -0.68 5.55
CA GLU A 131 -2.49 -1.97 5.85
C GLU A 131 -2.54 -2.88 4.61
N GLU A 132 -2.95 -2.34 3.46
CA GLU A 132 -2.91 -3.07 2.18
C GLU A 132 -1.50 -3.53 1.83
N GLU A 133 -0.49 -2.69 2.07
CA GLU A 133 0.91 -3.02 1.79
C GLU A 133 1.45 -4.13 2.70
N VAL A 134 1.10 -4.12 3.99
CA VAL A 134 1.48 -5.19 4.92
C VAL A 134 0.80 -6.51 4.53
N ILE A 135 -0.47 -6.47 4.13
CA ILE A 135 -1.19 -7.66 3.64
C ILE A 135 -0.51 -8.20 2.38
N ARG A 136 -0.22 -7.33 1.40
CA ARG A 136 0.49 -7.71 0.17
C ARG A 136 1.81 -8.42 0.46
N TRP A 137 2.57 -7.88 1.40
CA TRP A 137 3.84 -8.47 1.82
C TRP A 137 3.69 -9.83 2.49
N ARG A 138 2.66 -10.02 3.32
CA ARG A 138 2.38 -11.33 3.92
C ARG A 138 2.02 -12.38 2.89
N LEU A 139 1.26 -12.02 1.87
CA LEU A 139 0.95 -12.93 0.77
C LEU A 139 2.23 -13.33 0.02
N LEU A 140 3.15 -12.40 -0.18
CA LEU A 140 4.46 -12.69 -0.79
C LEU A 140 5.36 -13.54 0.12
N ASP A 141 5.37 -13.29 1.43
CA ASP A 141 6.10 -14.11 2.40
C ASP A 141 5.55 -15.56 2.43
N GLN A 142 4.22 -15.71 2.37
CA GLN A 142 3.56 -17.00 2.27
C GLN A 142 3.92 -17.71 0.96
N GLU A 143 3.85 -17.01 -0.18
CA GLU A 143 4.23 -17.58 -1.48
C GLU A 143 5.71 -18.00 -1.50
N GLU A 144 6.62 -17.21 -0.94
CA GLU A 144 8.04 -17.58 -0.80
C GLU A 144 8.21 -18.84 0.07
N ALA A 145 7.50 -18.93 1.20
CA ALA A 145 7.53 -20.11 2.07
C ALA A 145 6.99 -21.38 1.38
N GLU A 146 5.89 -21.26 0.62
CA GLU A 146 5.31 -22.35 -0.16
C GLU A 146 6.26 -22.84 -1.25
N ILE A 147 6.90 -21.91 -1.99
CA ILE A 147 7.88 -22.26 -3.03
C ILE A 147 9.09 -22.97 -2.42
N ASN A 148 9.63 -22.46 -1.31
CA ASN A 148 10.77 -23.09 -0.64
C ASN A 148 10.41 -24.50 -0.15
N SER A 149 9.25 -24.67 0.48
CA SER A 149 8.77 -25.98 0.92
C SER A 149 8.61 -26.96 -0.25
N ALA A 150 8.12 -26.49 -1.40
CA ALA A 150 7.99 -27.30 -2.61
C ALA A 150 9.35 -27.70 -3.22
N MET A 151 10.39 -26.87 -3.09
CA MET A 151 11.74 -27.24 -3.54
C MET A 151 12.41 -28.31 -2.66
N GLU A 152 12.07 -28.34 -1.37
CA GLU A 152 12.58 -29.30 -0.39
C GLU A 152 11.86 -30.65 -0.44
N ALA A 153 10.70 -30.72 -1.11
CA ALA A 153 9.92 -31.94 -1.22
C ALA A 153 10.69 -33.06 -1.97
N GLU A 154 10.64 -34.27 -1.43
CA GLU A 154 11.24 -35.45 -2.06
C GLU A 154 10.53 -35.81 -3.37
N GLY A 155 11.30 -36.22 -4.39
CA GLY A 155 10.76 -36.65 -5.68
C GLY A 155 10.50 -35.54 -6.69
N VAL A 156 10.80 -34.27 -6.38
CA VAL A 156 10.71 -33.16 -7.34
C VAL A 156 11.88 -33.22 -8.33
N SER A 157 11.57 -33.19 -9.62
CA SER A 157 12.58 -33.22 -10.69
C SER A 157 13.45 -31.96 -10.69
N GLU A 158 14.67 -32.04 -11.20
CA GLU A 158 15.55 -30.87 -11.33
C GLU A 158 14.98 -29.79 -12.26
N GLN A 159 14.18 -30.19 -13.26
CA GLN A 159 13.46 -29.25 -14.12
C GLN A 159 12.40 -28.48 -13.34
N ALA A 160 11.59 -29.15 -12.52
CA ALA A 160 10.59 -28.49 -11.67
C ALA A 160 11.25 -27.58 -10.62
N LYS A 161 12.40 -27.97 -10.05
CA LYS A 161 13.17 -27.09 -9.17
C LYS A 161 13.69 -25.84 -9.88
N ALA A 162 14.10 -25.94 -11.15
CA ALA A 162 14.52 -24.78 -11.93
C ALA A 162 13.36 -23.79 -12.13
N GLU A 163 12.16 -24.28 -12.45
CA GLU A 163 10.96 -23.45 -12.57
C GLU A 163 10.59 -22.78 -11.24
N LEU A 164 10.67 -23.51 -10.12
CA LEU A 164 10.43 -22.97 -8.78
C LEU A 164 11.44 -21.86 -8.41
N ARG A 165 12.70 -21.96 -8.83
CA ARG A 165 13.70 -20.89 -8.64
C ARG A 165 13.34 -19.62 -9.40
N VAL A 166 12.89 -19.74 -10.65
CA VAL A 166 12.42 -18.60 -11.44
C VAL A 166 11.23 -17.92 -10.75
N ARG A 167 10.29 -18.73 -10.24
CA ARG A 167 9.14 -18.20 -9.49
C ARG A 167 9.56 -17.52 -8.19
N LEU A 168 10.50 -18.10 -7.45
CA LEU A 168 11.06 -17.52 -6.23
C LEU A 168 11.71 -16.15 -6.51
N GLU A 169 12.49 -16.04 -7.58
CA GLU A 169 13.11 -14.80 -8.00
C GLU A 169 12.05 -13.74 -8.36
N SER A 170 11.01 -14.13 -9.11
CA SER A 170 9.87 -13.25 -9.41
C SER A 170 9.16 -12.74 -8.16
N THR A 171 8.93 -13.59 -7.15
CA THR A 171 8.35 -13.19 -5.86
C THR A 171 9.24 -12.17 -5.13
N ARG A 172 10.55 -12.38 -5.11
CA ARG A 172 11.52 -11.44 -4.52
C ARG A 172 11.55 -10.10 -5.25
N MET A 173 11.49 -10.11 -6.59
CA MET A 173 11.38 -8.89 -7.37
C MET A 173 10.09 -8.13 -7.05
N ARG A 174 8.94 -8.82 -6.99
CA ARG A 174 7.64 -8.23 -6.61
C ARG A 174 7.64 -7.65 -5.21
N ARG A 175 8.38 -8.23 -4.28
CA ARG A 175 8.56 -7.69 -2.93
C ARG A 175 9.30 -6.36 -2.95
N ALA A 176 10.35 -6.24 -3.76
CA ALA A 176 11.22 -5.07 -3.86
C ALA A 176 10.68 -3.92 -4.73
N MET A 177 9.62 -4.15 -5.52
CA MET A 177 9.03 -3.10 -6.35
C MET A 177 8.34 -2.00 -5.54
N ARG A 178 8.63 -0.75 -5.88
CA ARG A 178 7.94 0.42 -5.33
C ARG A 178 6.48 0.44 -5.76
N PRO A 179 5.56 1.03 -4.97
CA PRO A 179 4.15 1.15 -5.34
C PRO A 179 3.92 1.65 -6.77
N SER A 180 4.66 2.66 -7.24
CA SER A 180 4.52 3.22 -8.59
C SER A 180 5.03 2.34 -9.73
N GLU A 181 5.93 1.40 -9.44
CA GLU A 181 6.54 0.51 -10.45
C GLU A 181 5.70 -0.74 -10.71
N ARG A 182 4.69 -0.97 -9.87
CA ARG A 182 3.89 -2.19 -9.93
C ARG A 182 2.93 -2.12 -11.12
N PRO A 183 2.72 -3.26 -11.81
CA PRO A 183 1.68 -3.35 -12.82
C PRO A 183 0.33 -3.01 -12.17
N VAL A 184 -0.43 -2.14 -12.81
CA VAL A 184 -1.80 -1.87 -12.41
C VAL A 184 -2.58 -3.15 -12.70
N GLU A 185 -3.00 -3.87 -11.67
CA GLU A 185 -3.93 -4.99 -11.85
C GLU A 185 -5.22 -4.44 -12.46
N VAL A 186 -5.37 -4.68 -13.76
CA VAL A 186 -6.62 -4.48 -14.47
C VAL A 186 -7.50 -5.65 -14.06
N GLU A 187 -8.25 -5.51 -12.98
CA GLU A 187 -9.35 -6.42 -12.68
C GLU A 187 -10.33 -6.40 -13.86
N GLY A 188 -10.31 -7.47 -14.67
CA GLY A 188 -11.24 -7.67 -15.78
C GLY A 188 -10.57 -7.64 -17.15
N GLY A 189 -10.07 -8.79 -17.57
CA GLY A 189 -9.57 -9.03 -18.92
C GLY A 189 -9.13 -10.47 -19.04
N ASP A 190 -10.09 -11.37 -19.23
CA ASP A 190 -9.88 -12.78 -19.55
C ASP A 190 -8.77 -12.96 -20.58
N GLY A 191 -8.03 -14.06 -20.42
CA GLY A 191 -6.96 -14.44 -21.32
C GLY A 191 -7.39 -14.39 -22.78
N ASN A 192 -6.67 -13.61 -23.57
CA ASN A 192 -6.46 -13.95 -24.95
C ASN A 192 -5.07 -13.49 -25.38
N ALA A 193 -4.15 -14.44 -25.38
CA ALA A 193 -3.01 -14.39 -26.28
C ALA A 193 -3.56 -14.38 -27.70
N GLN A 194 -3.32 -13.31 -28.48
CA GLN A 194 -3.04 -13.43 -29.91
C GLN A 194 -2.63 -12.08 -30.53
N GLN A 195 -1.47 -12.16 -31.18
CA GLN A 195 -1.07 -11.49 -32.42
C GLN A 195 -0.53 -10.06 -32.35
N GLU A 196 0.80 -10.01 -32.36
CA GLU A 196 1.56 -9.20 -33.30
C GLU A 196 0.83 -9.10 -34.66
N GLN A 197 0.50 -7.88 -35.07
CA GLN A 197 0.41 -7.55 -36.49
C GLN A 197 1.31 -6.36 -36.78
N ALA A 198 2.23 -6.64 -37.68
CA ALA A 198 3.21 -5.75 -38.25
C ALA A 198 2.57 -4.64 -39.10
N GLU A 199 3.30 -3.52 -39.15
CA GLU A 199 3.49 -2.60 -40.28
C GLU A 199 2.26 -2.04 -41.02
N GLY A 200 2.01 -0.74 -40.79
CA GLY A 200 1.46 0.15 -41.81
C GLY A 200 2.44 1.31 -42.04
N PRO A 201 2.88 1.60 -43.29
CA PRO A 201 3.86 2.66 -43.53
C PRO A 201 3.24 4.06 -43.33
N PRO A 202 4.06 5.05 -42.91
CA PRO A 202 3.59 6.40 -42.64
C PRO A 202 3.19 7.12 -43.93
N GLN A 203 1.96 7.61 -43.98
CA GLN A 203 1.51 8.55 -44.99
C GLN A 203 2.05 9.94 -44.66
N TYR A 204 2.94 10.46 -45.50
CA TYR A 204 3.30 11.88 -45.50
C TYR A 204 2.25 12.64 -46.31
N ALA A 205 1.72 13.71 -45.72
CA ALA A 205 0.99 14.78 -46.41
C ALA A 205 1.94 15.93 -46.70
#